data_AF-A0A497J7N4-F1
#
_entry.id   AF-A0A497J7N4-F1
#
_cell.length_a   1.000
_cell.length_b   1.000
_cell.length_c   1.000
_cell.angle_alpha   90.00
_cell.angle_beta   90.00
_cell.angle_gamma   90.00
#
_symmetry.space_group_name_H-M   'P 1'
#
loop_
_entity.id
_entity.type
_entity.pdbx_description
1 polymer ?
#
loop_
_entity_poly.entity_id
_entity_poly.type
_entity_poly.pdbx_seq_one_letter_code
_entity_poly.pdbx_strand_id
1 'polypeptide(L)'
;MHFSKYISKREAEEIAKSKIKKISLTPTAHKQTPDTTIRFLKEKGIEIEVLQRRGRPRKLGKEEITKIMAARQEGLSFYRISKMFNIPKSTIFDYYKRNKHLKINNEEIEEIKVKEAKKLFEKIITNSSNEKIKQLAIEGIRANSQEDIEFILRGIISYIN
;
A
#
# COMPACT_ATOMS: atom_id res chain seq x y z
N MET A 1 3.04 29.01 -7.10
CA MET A 1 2.19 28.94 -8.32
C MET A 1 2.43 27.61 -9.02
N HIS A 2 1.40 26.96 -9.57
CA HIS A 2 1.52 25.65 -10.23
C HIS A 2 1.32 25.76 -11.74
N PHE A 3 2.20 25.14 -12.53
CA PHE A 3 2.07 25.06 -13.98
C PHE A 3 2.01 23.61 -14.46
N SER A 4 0.93 23.30 -15.17
CA SER A 4 0.73 22.01 -15.83
C SER A 4 1.31 21.98 -17.25
N LYS A 5 1.51 23.16 -17.87
CA LYS A 5 2.11 23.37 -19.20
C LYS A 5 3.52 23.95 -19.07
N TYR A 6 4.29 23.91 -20.15
CA TYR A 6 5.62 24.54 -20.20
C TYR A 6 5.53 26.05 -19.98
N ILE A 7 6.61 26.64 -19.45
CA ILE A 7 6.68 28.09 -19.23
C ILE A 7 7.28 28.75 -20.48
N SER A 8 6.52 29.65 -21.10
CA SER A 8 7.01 30.50 -22.17
C SER A 8 7.90 31.63 -21.62
N LYS A 9 8.74 32.23 -22.48
CA LYS A 9 9.62 33.34 -22.09
C LYS A 9 8.83 34.52 -21.47
N ARG A 10 7.67 34.84 -22.05
CA ARG A 10 6.80 35.93 -21.58
C ARG A 10 6.25 35.64 -20.18
N GLU A 11 5.78 34.42 -19.93
CA GLU A 11 5.30 34.01 -18.60
C GLU A 11 6.44 34.03 -17.57
N ALA A 12 7.66 33.63 -17.95
CA ALA A 12 8.81 33.70 -17.06
C ALA A 12 9.16 35.14 -16.64
N GLU A 13 9.04 36.10 -17.56
CA GLU A 13 9.23 37.53 -17.25
C GLU A 13 8.14 38.06 -16.32
N GLU A 14 6.88 37.64 -16.50
CA GLU A 14 5.79 37.99 -15.59
C GLU A 14 5.98 37.38 -14.19
N ILE A 15 6.42 36.13 -14.12
CA ILE A 15 6.75 35.46 -12.85
C ILE A 15 7.93 36.17 -12.16
N ALA A 16 8.96 36.58 -12.91
CA ALA A 16 10.09 37.31 -12.35
C ALA A 16 9.71 38.72 -11.85
N LYS A 17 8.71 39.35 -12.45
CA LYS A 17 8.13 40.61 -11.96
C LYS A 17 7.24 40.39 -10.73
N SER A 18 6.62 39.22 -10.62
CA SER A 18 5.84 38.84 -9.46
C SER A 18 6.76 38.52 -8.27
N LYS A 19 6.36 38.85 -7.03
CA LYS A 19 7.13 38.55 -5.80
C LYS A 19 7.06 37.06 -5.40
N ILE A 20 6.92 36.14 -6.37
CA ILE A 20 6.75 34.71 -6.12
C ILE A 20 8.12 34.07 -5.95
N LYS A 21 8.35 33.41 -4.81
CA LYS A 21 9.63 32.73 -4.51
C LYS A 21 9.69 31.28 -5.00
N LYS A 22 8.52 30.65 -5.22
CA LYS A 22 8.44 29.21 -5.50
C LYS A 22 7.37 28.87 -6.54
N ILE A 23 7.78 28.09 -7.54
CA ILE A 23 6.90 27.54 -8.57
C ILE A 23 6.96 26.02 -8.58
N SER A 24 5.85 25.38 -8.90
CA SER A 24 5.76 23.93 -9.05
C SER A 24 5.42 23.55 -10.49
N LEU A 25 6.24 22.67 -11.08
CA LEU A 25 6.10 22.18 -12.45
C LEU A 25 5.75 20.70 -12.46
N THR A 26 4.92 20.26 -13.40
CA THR A 26 4.83 18.82 -13.71
C THR A 26 6.13 18.35 -14.37
N PRO A 27 6.46 17.04 -14.34
CA PRO A 27 7.69 16.53 -14.96
C PRO A 27 7.69 16.76 -16.47
N THR A 28 6.51 16.67 -17.10
CA THR A 28 6.31 16.97 -18.52
C THR A 28 6.54 18.45 -18.81
N ALA A 29 5.96 19.36 -18.02
CA ALA A 29 6.15 20.80 -18.17
C ALA A 29 7.62 21.21 -17.99
N HIS A 30 8.32 20.65 -16.99
CA HIS A 30 9.75 20.89 -16.80
C HIS A 30 10.57 20.43 -18.00
N LYS A 31 10.28 19.24 -18.56
CA LYS A 31 10.97 18.71 -19.74
C LYS A 31 10.71 19.54 -21.01
N GLN A 32 9.52 20.12 -21.14
CA GLN A 32 9.14 20.93 -22.30
C GLN A 32 9.56 22.39 -22.19
N THR A 33 9.86 22.88 -20.99
CA THR A 33 10.29 24.26 -20.78
C THR A 33 11.74 24.40 -21.25
N PRO A 34 12.07 25.41 -22.08
CA PRO A 34 13.44 25.64 -22.52
C PRO A 34 14.39 25.86 -21.35
N ASP A 35 15.59 25.26 -21.41
CA ASP A 35 16.61 25.38 -20.36
C ASP A 35 17.01 26.84 -20.10
N THR A 36 16.98 27.69 -21.12
CA THR A 36 17.22 29.12 -21.02
C THR A 36 16.22 29.81 -20.09
N THR A 37 14.94 29.44 -20.20
CA THR A 37 13.86 29.94 -19.33
C THR A 37 14.03 29.44 -17.89
N ILE A 38 14.41 28.18 -17.72
CA ILE A 38 14.67 27.59 -16.39
C ILE A 38 15.84 28.30 -15.70
N ARG A 39 16.93 28.56 -16.44
CA ARG A 39 18.09 29.31 -15.93
C ARG A 39 17.70 30.74 -15.53
N PHE A 40 16.96 31.44 -16.38
CA PHE A 40 16.48 32.80 -16.09
C PHE A 40 15.67 32.87 -14.79
N LEU A 41 14.75 31.92 -14.57
CA LEU A 41 13.96 31.88 -13.34
C LEU A 41 14.82 31.61 -12.10
N LYS A 42 15.82 30.73 -12.20
CA LYS A 42 16.78 30.45 -11.11
C LYS A 42 17.65 31.66 -10.78
N GLU A 43 18.16 32.37 -11.80
CA GLU A 43 18.95 33.60 -11.63
C GLU A 43 18.15 34.71 -10.93
N LYS A 44 16.83 34.75 -11.12
CA LYS A 44 15.92 35.65 -10.42
C LYS A 44 15.54 35.20 -9.01
N GLY A 45 16.12 34.10 -8.52
CA GLY A 45 15.90 33.59 -7.16
C GLY A 45 14.59 32.83 -6.97
N ILE A 46 14.02 32.27 -8.04
CA ILE A 46 12.78 31.48 -7.99
C ILE A 46 13.13 29.99 -7.91
N GLU A 47 12.66 29.33 -6.85
CA GLU A 47 12.82 27.89 -6.69
C GLU A 47 11.80 27.12 -7.53
N ILE A 48 12.28 26.12 -8.28
CA ILE A 48 11.46 25.28 -9.15
C ILE A 48 11.37 23.87 -8.55
N GLU A 49 10.17 23.51 -8.09
CA GLU A 49 9.88 22.16 -7.58
C GLU A 49 9.18 21.31 -8.66
N VAL A 50 9.79 20.19 -9.04
CA VAL A 50 9.17 19.26 -9.98
C VAL A 50 8.27 18.29 -9.22
N LEU A 51 6.96 18.44 -9.40
CA LEU A 51 5.95 17.58 -8.79
C LEU A 51 6.00 16.19 -9.41
N GLN A 52 6.54 15.22 -8.68
CA GLN A 52 6.59 13.82 -9.12
C GLN A 52 5.24 13.08 -8.99
N ARG A 53 4.12 13.79 -8.77
CA ARG A 53 2.81 13.16 -8.57
C ARG A 53 2.30 12.53 -9.87
N ARG A 54 2.49 11.22 -10.01
CA ARG A 54 1.95 10.41 -11.11
C ARG A 54 0.59 9.83 -10.72
N GLY A 55 -0.49 10.34 -11.30
CA GLY A 55 -1.81 9.69 -11.36
C GLY A 55 -2.56 9.53 -10.03
N ARG A 56 -3.64 8.74 -10.07
CA ARG A 56 -4.45 8.39 -8.89
C ARG A 56 -3.60 7.59 -7.90
N PRO A 57 -3.66 7.89 -6.59
CA PRO A 57 -2.95 7.11 -5.58
C PRO A 57 -3.33 5.63 -5.68
N ARG A 58 -2.36 4.76 -5.41
CA ARG A 58 -2.59 3.31 -5.43
C ARG A 58 -3.61 2.95 -4.34
N LYS A 59 -4.50 2.01 -4.68
CA LYS A 59 -5.54 1.52 -3.78
C LYS A 59 -4.98 0.69 -2.63
N LEU A 60 -3.90 -0.06 -2.87
CA LEU A 60 -3.31 -0.95 -1.88
C LEU A 60 -1.92 -0.48 -1.45
N GLY A 61 -1.66 -0.61 -0.16
CA GLY A 61 -0.36 -0.36 0.45
C GLY A 61 0.63 -1.51 0.21
N LYS A 62 1.89 -1.30 0.61
CA LYS A 62 2.94 -2.34 0.50
C LYS A 62 2.55 -3.62 1.27
N GLU A 63 2.08 -3.47 2.50
CA GLU A 63 1.69 -4.62 3.35
C GLU A 63 0.62 -5.51 2.69
N GLU A 64 -0.41 -4.91 2.09
CA GLU A 64 -1.49 -5.65 1.43
C GLU A 64 -0.98 -6.39 0.19
N ILE A 65 -0.06 -5.78 -0.55
CA ILE A 65 0.60 -6.41 -1.70
C ILE A 65 1.41 -7.62 -1.24
N THR A 66 2.19 -7.48 -0.16
CA THR A 66 2.97 -8.58 0.43
C THR A 66 2.08 -9.75 0.83
N LYS A 67 0.95 -9.48 1.50
CA LYS A 67 -0.04 -10.53 1.85
C LYS A 67 -0.60 -11.25 0.64
N ILE A 68 -0.93 -10.51 -0.43
CA ILE A 68 -1.42 -11.11 -1.67
C ILE A 68 -0.33 -12.01 -2.28
N MET A 69 0.94 -11.60 -2.24
CA MET A 69 2.05 -12.38 -2.82
C MET A 69 2.29 -13.64 -2.01
N ALA A 70 2.39 -13.52 -0.68
CA ALA A 70 2.51 -14.63 0.25
C ALA A 70 1.38 -15.66 0.04
N ALA A 71 0.12 -15.21 0.04
CA ALA A 71 -1.02 -16.10 -0.16
C ALA A 71 -1.01 -16.80 -1.54
N ARG A 72 -0.53 -16.14 -2.59
CA ARG A 72 -0.37 -16.76 -3.91
C ARG A 72 0.77 -17.76 -3.97
N GLN A 73 1.87 -17.50 -3.27
CA GLN A 73 3.02 -18.41 -3.17
C GLN A 73 2.63 -19.71 -2.45
N GLU A 74 1.76 -19.60 -1.45
CA GLU A 74 1.12 -20.73 -0.75
C GLU A 74 0.07 -21.49 -1.60
N GLY A 75 -0.17 -21.06 -2.84
CA GLY A 75 -1.10 -21.74 -3.76
C GLY A 75 -2.58 -21.35 -3.63
N LEU A 76 -2.95 -20.38 -2.79
CA LEU A 76 -4.35 -19.95 -2.64
C LEU A 76 -4.87 -19.31 -3.93
N SER A 77 -6.12 -19.61 -4.29
CA SER A 77 -6.75 -19.00 -5.47
C SER A 77 -7.10 -17.53 -5.24
N PHE A 78 -7.14 -16.72 -6.32
CA PHE A 78 -7.54 -15.30 -6.21
C PHE A 78 -8.91 -15.10 -5.57
N TYR A 79 -9.82 -16.08 -5.73
CA TYR A 79 -11.13 -16.06 -5.08
C TYR A 79 -11.02 -16.21 -3.57
N ARG A 80 -10.23 -17.17 -3.07
CA ARG A 80 -10.00 -17.35 -1.63
C ARG A 80 -9.34 -16.12 -1.02
N ILE A 81 -8.31 -15.57 -1.67
CA ILE A 81 -7.62 -14.34 -1.24
C ILE A 81 -8.60 -13.16 -1.16
N SER A 82 -9.52 -13.06 -2.13
CA SER A 82 -10.56 -12.03 -2.15
C SER A 82 -11.47 -12.11 -0.93
N LYS A 83 -11.90 -13.31 -0.56
CA LYS A 83 -12.73 -13.54 0.62
C LYS A 83 -11.96 -13.29 1.92
N MET A 84 -10.70 -13.72 2.00
CA MET A 84 -9.87 -13.56 3.20
C MET A 84 -9.56 -12.11 3.53
N PHE A 85 -9.13 -11.31 2.55
CA PHE A 85 -8.70 -9.94 2.78
C PHE A 85 -9.77 -8.89 2.45
N ASN A 86 -10.95 -9.31 2.00
CA ASN A 86 -12.02 -8.43 1.53
C ASN A 86 -11.57 -7.46 0.41
N ILE A 87 -10.66 -7.92 -0.46
CA ILE A 87 -10.16 -7.15 -1.61
C ILE A 87 -10.82 -7.70 -2.89
N PRO A 88 -11.29 -6.86 -3.83
CA PRO A 88 -11.88 -7.35 -5.07
C PRO A 88 -10.91 -8.23 -5.86
N LYS A 89 -11.39 -9.37 -6.37
CA LYS A 89 -10.61 -10.33 -7.18
C LYS A 89 -9.83 -9.67 -8.31
N SER A 90 -10.43 -8.71 -9.02
CA SER A 90 -9.79 -7.96 -10.11
C SER A 90 -8.60 -7.13 -9.62
N THR A 91 -8.71 -6.54 -8.43
CA THR A 91 -7.63 -5.77 -7.80
C THR A 91 -6.49 -6.70 -7.42
N ILE A 92 -6.80 -7.83 -6.76
CA ILE A 92 -5.78 -8.83 -6.39
C ILE A 92 -5.01 -9.30 -7.63
N PHE A 93 -5.71 -9.62 -8.71
CA PHE A 93 -5.09 -10.07 -9.96
C PHE A 93 -4.17 -9.01 -10.57
N ASP A 94 -4.63 -7.74 -10.63
CA ASP A 94 -3.82 -6.63 -11.16
C ASP A 94 -2.53 -6.42 -10.35
N TYR A 95 -2.63 -6.40 -9.02
CA TYR A 95 -1.46 -6.26 -8.16
C TYR A 95 -0.53 -7.47 -8.22
N TYR A 96 -1.06 -8.69 -8.33
CA TYR A 96 -0.24 -9.88 -8.54
C TYR A 96 0.53 -9.82 -9.86
N LYS A 97 -0.13 -9.47 -10.96
CA LYS A 97 0.53 -9.37 -12.27
C LYS A 97 1.67 -8.35 -12.27
N ARG A 98 1.49 -7.20 -11.63
CA ARG A 98 2.50 -6.13 -11.55
C ARG A 98 3.69 -6.47 -10.65
N ASN A 99 3.48 -7.29 -9.62
CA ASN A 99 4.49 -7.63 -8.61
C ASN A 99 4.96 -9.09 -8.72
N LYS A 100 4.77 -9.76 -9.86
CA LYS A 100 5.09 -11.19 -10.05
C LYS A 100 6.55 -11.56 -9.75
N HIS A 101 7.47 -10.60 -9.84
CA HIS A 101 8.90 -10.78 -9.56
C HIS A 101 9.21 -10.74 -8.06
N LEU A 102 8.28 -10.26 -7.24
CA LEU A 102 8.45 -10.15 -5.80
C LEU A 102 8.19 -11.52 -5.17
N LYS A 103 9.24 -12.14 -4.65
CA LYS A 103 9.17 -13.38 -3.89
C LYS A 103 9.25 -13.06 -2.41
N ILE A 104 8.37 -13.66 -1.62
CA ILE A 104 8.39 -13.56 -0.17
C ILE A 104 9.17 -14.76 0.35
N ASN A 105 10.08 -14.57 1.30
CA ASN A 105 10.76 -15.70 1.93
C ASN A 105 9.78 -16.45 2.86
N ASN A 106 10.11 -17.69 3.24
CA ASN A 106 9.18 -18.50 4.03
C ASN A 106 8.97 -17.92 5.45
N GLU A 107 10.01 -17.34 6.05
CA GLU A 107 9.94 -16.69 7.36
C GLU A 107 8.91 -15.53 7.36
N GLU A 108 8.95 -14.65 6.36
CA GLU A 108 8.00 -13.53 6.24
C GLU A 108 6.58 -14.04 5.94
N ILE A 109 6.43 -15.16 5.21
CA ILE A 109 5.11 -15.80 5.03
C ILE A 109 4.55 -16.28 6.37
N GLU A 110 5.37 -16.94 7.20
CA GLU A 110 4.98 -17.40 8.53
C GLU A 110 4.60 -16.23 9.44
N GLU A 111 5.41 -15.16 9.48
CA GLU A 111 5.10 -13.94 10.21
C GLU A 111 3.76 -13.33 9.80
N ILE A 112 3.49 -13.27 8.49
CA ILE A 112 2.21 -12.78 7.95
C ILE A 112 1.05 -13.65 8.43
N LYS A 113 1.20 -14.98 8.39
CA LYS A 113 0.16 -15.92 8.86
C LYS A 113 -0.14 -15.72 10.34
N VAL A 114 0.89 -15.65 11.18
CA VAL A 114 0.77 -15.42 12.62
C VAL A 114 0.06 -14.07 12.88
N LYS A 115 0.47 -13.01 12.18
CA LYS A 115 -0.13 -11.67 12.33
C LYS A 115 -1.61 -11.65 11.94
N GLU A 116 -2.00 -12.33 10.86
CA GLU A 116 -3.40 -12.39 10.43
C GLU A 116 -4.24 -13.30 11.33
N ALA A 117 -3.67 -14.40 11.86
CA ALA A 117 -4.34 -15.23 12.86
C ALA A 117 -4.61 -14.47 14.16
N LYS A 118 -3.65 -13.67 14.64
CA LYS A 118 -3.85 -12.81 15.83
C LYS A 118 -4.99 -11.82 15.65
N LYS A 119 -5.10 -11.18 14.48
CA LYS A 119 -6.26 -10.32 14.16
C LYS A 119 -7.58 -11.07 14.13
N LEU A 120 -7.57 -12.33 13.69
CA LEU A 120 -8.75 -13.17 13.71
C LEU A 120 -9.17 -13.47 15.16
N PHE A 121 -8.22 -13.82 16.03
CA PHE A 121 -8.51 -14.05 17.45
C PHE A 121 -9.05 -12.79 18.14
N GLU A 122 -8.49 -11.61 17.90
CA GLU A 122 -9.02 -10.33 18.43
C GLU A 122 -10.48 -10.11 18.04
N LYS A 123 -10.82 -10.38 16.78
CA LYS A 123 -12.21 -10.31 16.29
C LYS A 123 -13.11 -11.34 16.96
N ILE A 124 -12.62 -12.56 17.19
CA ILE A 124 -13.38 -13.61 17.86
C ILE A 124 -13.66 -13.21 19.33
N ILE A 125 -12.66 -12.70 20.04
CA ILE A 125 -12.81 -12.22 21.43
C ILE A 125 -13.88 -11.13 21.51
N THR A 126 -13.87 -10.21 20.56
CA THR A 126 -14.79 -9.06 20.54
C THR A 126 -16.23 -9.48 20.20
N ASN A 127 -16.41 -10.42 19.26
CA ASN A 127 -17.73 -10.73 18.69
C ASN A 127 -18.38 -12.02 19.22
N SER A 128 -17.62 -12.91 19.85
CA SER A 128 -18.15 -14.18 20.35
C SER A 128 -18.91 -13.98 21.67
N SER A 129 -20.05 -14.65 21.84
CA SER A 129 -20.76 -14.73 23.12
C SER A 129 -20.36 -15.96 23.94
N ASN A 130 -19.63 -16.90 23.36
CA ASN A 130 -19.25 -18.16 24.01
C ASN A 130 -17.91 -17.99 24.74
N GLU A 131 -17.92 -18.13 26.07
CA GLU A 131 -16.74 -17.96 26.91
C GLU A 131 -15.61 -18.96 26.62
N LYS A 132 -15.94 -20.20 26.23
CA LYS A 132 -14.90 -21.20 25.85
C LYS A 132 -14.18 -20.79 24.56
N ILE A 133 -14.93 -20.27 23.57
CA ILE A 133 -14.35 -19.76 22.33
C ILE A 133 -13.48 -18.53 22.59
N LYS A 134 -13.91 -17.62 23.50
CA LYS A 134 -13.09 -16.47 23.89
C LYS A 134 -11.79 -16.90 24.57
N GLN A 135 -11.85 -17.86 25.49
CA GLN A 135 -10.65 -18.36 26.18
C GLN A 135 -9.65 -18.95 25.19
N LEU A 136 -10.10 -19.80 24.26
CA LEU A 136 -9.24 -20.34 23.20
C LEU A 136 -8.64 -19.22 22.33
N ALA A 137 -9.43 -18.19 21.99
CA ALA A 137 -8.91 -17.06 21.23
C ALA A 137 -7.85 -16.25 22.00
N ILE A 138 -7.99 -16.09 23.31
CA ILE A 138 -6.98 -15.46 24.18
C ILE A 138 -5.69 -16.28 24.20
N GLU A 139 -5.79 -17.60 24.29
CA GLU A 139 -4.63 -18.51 24.17
C GLU A 139 -3.97 -18.38 22.79
N GLY A 140 -4.77 -18.27 21.73
CA GLY A 140 -4.28 -18.06 20.36
C GLY A 140 -3.50 -16.76 20.17
N ILE A 141 -3.82 -15.70 20.91
CA ILE A 141 -3.03 -14.46 20.88
C ILE A 141 -1.64 -14.66 21.49
N ARG A 142 -1.54 -15.51 22.53
CA ARG A 142 -0.28 -15.81 23.24
C ARG A 142 0.58 -16.82 22.51
N ALA A 143 0.01 -17.57 21.57
CA ALA A 143 0.75 -18.52 20.75
C ALA A 143 1.80 -17.80 19.87
N ASN A 144 2.97 -18.43 19.78
CA ASN A 144 4.12 -17.94 19.01
C ASN A 144 4.50 -18.88 17.85
N SER A 145 3.92 -20.08 17.78
CA SER A 145 4.13 -21.02 16.69
C SER A 145 2.89 -21.12 15.79
N GLN A 146 3.11 -21.42 14.51
CA GLN A 146 2.01 -21.64 13.57
C GLN A 146 1.20 -22.90 13.95
N GLU A 147 1.85 -23.93 14.47
CA GLU A 147 1.24 -25.20 14.85
C GLU A 147 0.26 -25.03 16.02
N ASP A 148 0.66 -24.28 17.05
CA ASP A 148 -0.21 -23.97 18.19
C ASP A 148 -1.43 -23.16 17.74
N ILE A 149 -1.22 -22.17 16.86
CA ILE A 149 -2.31 -21.37 16.29
C ILE A 149 -3.29 -22.25 15.53
N GLU A 150 -2.80 -23.18 14.71
CA GLU A 150 -3.66 -24.09 13.96
C GLU A 150 -4.46 -25.02 14.88
N PHE A 151 -3.82 -25.57 15.90
CA PHE A 151 -4.49 -26.42 16.90
C PHE A 151 -5.63 -25.67 17.60
N ILE A 152 -5.37 -24.43 18.03
CA ILE A 152 -6.37 -23.58 18.69
C ILE A 152 -7.52 -23.23 17.73
N LEU A 153 -7.23 -22.91 16.47
CA LEU A 153 -8.26 -22.65 15.46
C LEU A 153 -9.16 -23.87 15.23
N ARG A 154 -8.60 -25.08 15.18
CA ARG A 154 -9.38 -26.33 15.08
C ARG A 154 -10.28 -26.52 16.30
N GLY A 155 -9.77 -26.23 17.49
CA GLY A 155 -10.56 -26.24 18.72
C GLY A 155 -11.73 -25.25 18.69
N ILE A 156 -11.51 -24.02 18.21
CA ILE A 156 -12.59 -23.05 18.04
C ILE A 156 -13.65 -23.55 17.05
N ILE A 157 -13.21 -24.10 15.91
CA ILE A 157 -14.12 -24.65 14.88
C ILE A 157 -15.00 -25.77 15.43
N SER A 158 -14.48 -26.62 16.33
CA SER A 158 -15.28 -27.70 16.94
C SER A 158 -16.36 -27.21 17.91
N TYR A 159 -16.36 -25.94 18.31
CA TYR A 159 -17.46 -25.32 19.08
C TYR A 159 -18.47 -24.58 18.20
N ILE A 160 -18.16 -24.38 16.92
CA ILE A 160 -19.03 -23.68 15.95
C ILE A 160 -19.85 -24.69 15.13
N ASN A 161 -19.26 -25.86 14.84
CA ASN A 161 -19.94 -26.99 14.20
C ASN A 161 -20.71 -27.83 15.22
#